data_AF-A0A5B9DAD1-F1
#
_entry.id   AF-A0A5B9DAD1-F1
#
_cell.length_a   1.000
_cell.length_b   1.000
_cell.length_c   1.000
_cell.angle_alpha   90.00
_cell.angle_beta   90.00
_cell.angle_gamma   90.00
#
_symmetry.space_group_name_H-M   'P 1'
#
loop_
_entity.id
_entity.type
_entity.pdbx_description
1 polymer ?
#
loop_
_entity_poly.entity_id
_entity_poly.type
_entity_poly.pdbx_seq_one_letter_code
_entity_poly.pdbx_strand_id
1 'polypeptide(L)'
;MIKLKTIESKKDKINNVYRKKDLNHIWDEINESTTGIFLHYCMKKKKDAIYKLFSQPEPYRFGKGLTSKEEFKEKFPNFVIINLFDFPPYSVDSLKGIPQDLPNLSILGIISHEIKSLEGLPKELPNLKKLSINGFSYLYYIKDSLEYEKATKKGAPLSNLKGLPKLLPNLENLFISNSQIADISDLPAKLPSLKTFIINASYPPSFKGSLNSLRGIPNKLPSLERFGIHNCLIQTLELIPSSLPKLKKFAVTGCPLRNLRGFPKYLPLLEDMALGVNLLVSLEGLPRELPNLKKLNLMGNNLTSLKYFPSKLKINTRIEIQNNPLRSLCYLNHDFTFCLMFQYKKYKGFDLGPRFDEFINRFLTPYERIDEDTGEMETGQFYNMEIIDQIMNYYKKTTTELIQQYISDPNSISDDELERIIWEANIEDRNALESNFPSENVVIQKINQRLKFNLLSGESIFK
;
A
#
# COMPACT_ATOMS: atom_id res chain seq x y z
N MET A 1 -47.31 7.70 -35.41
CA MET A 1 -46.27 7.34 -36.39
C MET A 1 -45.08 8.32 -36.28
N ILE A 2 -44.45 8.40 -35.10
CA ILE A 2 -43.42 9.39 -34.76
C ILE A 2 -42.13 8.67 -34.35
N LYS A 3 -41.03 9.03 -35.03
CA LYS A 3 -39.59 8.84 -34.67
C LYS A 3 -39.07 7.41 -34.40
N LEU A 4 -38.79 6.68 -35.49
CA LEU A 4 -37.75 5.63 -35.54
C LEU A 4 -36.48 6.06 -36.31
N LYS A 5 -36.51 7.17 -37.07
CA LYS A 5 -35.39 7.65 -37.90
C LYS A 5 -34.21 8.31 -37.16
N THR A 6 -34.25 8.43 -35.83
CA THR A 6 -33.22 9.18 -35.06
C THR A 6 -32.17 8.28 -34.39
N ILE A 7 -32.37 6.95 -34.36
CA ILE A 7 -31.43 6.01 -33.72
C ILE A 7 -30.41 5.46 -34.73
N GLU A 8 -30.81 5.20 -35.98
CA GLU A 8 -29.89 4.72 -37.04
C GLU A 8 -28.88 5.80 -37.46
N SER A 9 -29.31 7.07 -37.59
CA SER A 9 -28.39 8.16 -37.96
C SER A 9 -27.34 8.49 -36.89
N LYS A 10 -27.55 8.10 -35.63
CA LYS A 10 -26.54 8.16 -34.57
C LYS A 10 -25.58 6.96 -34.61
N LYS A 11 -26.04 5.76 -34.98
CA LYS A 11 -25.17 4.59 -35.19
C LYS A 11 -24.22 4.81 -36.37
N ASP A 12 -24.72 5.36 -37.47
CA ASP A 12 -23.90 5.61 -38.67
C ASP A 12 -22.95 6.79 -38.50
N LYS A 13 -23.33 7.80 -37.70
CA LYS A 13 -22.40 8.89 -37.31
C LYS A 13 -21.34 8.46 -36.29
N ILE A 14 -21.51 7.37 -35.56
CA ILE A 14 -20.48 6.84 -34.64
C ILE A 14 -19.52 5.91 -35.40
N ASN A 15 -20.04 5.14 -36.38
CA ASN A 15 -19.21 4.26 -37.21
C ASN A 15 -18.31 5.01 -38.22
N ASN A 16 -18.67 6.24 -38.61
CA ASN A 16 -17.93 7.02 -39.62
C ASN A 16 -16.78 7.91 -39.08
N VAL A 17 -16.45 7.88 -37.78
CA VAL A 17 -15.52 8.90 -37.20
C VAL A 17 -14.05 8.49 -37.22
N TYR A 18 -13.68 7.24 -37.54
CA TYR A 18 -12.27 6.84 -37.54
C TYR A 18 -11.93 5.89 -38.68
N ARG A 19 -11.16 6.36 -39.68
CA ARG A 19 -10.34 5.46 -40.50
C ARG A 19 -9.37 4.76 -39.55
N LYS A 20 -9.69 3.52 -39.20
CA LYS A 20 -8.82 2.66 -38.39
C LYS A 20 -7.55 2.38 -39.18
N LYS A 21 -6.41 2.42 -38.50
CA LYS A 21 -5.13 2.02 -39.10
C LYS A 21 -5.13 0.51 -39.38
N ASP A 22 -4.40 0.10 -40.41
CA ASP A 22 -4.16 -1.31 -40.70
C ASP A 22 -3.24 -1.93 -39.64
N LEU A 23 -3.63 -3.11 -39.16
CA LEU A 23 -2.90 -3.88 -38.16
C LEU A 23 -1.55 -4.38 -38.66
N ASN A 24 -1.40 -4.59 -39.96
CA ASN A 24 -0.14 -5.05 -40.54
C ASN A 24 1.01 -4.04 -40.34
N HIS A 25 0.66 -2.77 -40.10
CA HIS A 25 1.59 -1.65 -40.01
C HIS A 25 1.75 -1.08 -38.59
N ILE A 26 1.25 -1.80 -37.56
CA ILE A 26 1.29 -1.31 -36.17
C ILE A 26 2.72 -1.15 -35.63
N TRP A 27 3.65 -1.96 -36.13
CA TRP A 27 5.03 -2.01 -35.64
C TRP A 27 6.06 -1.30 -36.55
N ASP A 28 5.63 -0.72 -37.67
CA ASP A 28 6.52 -0.14 -38.70
C ASP A 28 7.42 0.98 -38.19
N GLU A 29 6.98 1.72 -37.16
CA GLU A 29 7.77 2.79 -36.54
C GLU A 29 8.85 2.26 -35.59
N ILE A 30 8.82 0.96 -35.25
CA ILE A 30 9.77 0.32 -34.33
C ILE A 30 10.92 -0.30 -35.14
N ASN A 31 12.16 -0.01 -34.74
CA ASN A 31 13.38 -0.53 -35.36
C ASN A 31 14.54 -0.56 -34.34
N GLU A 32 15.73 -0.97 -34.78
CA GLU A 32 16.94 -1.10 -33.95
C GLU A 32 17.34 0.17 -33.19
N SER A 33 17.02 1.36 -33.71
CA SER A 33 17.33 2.64 -33.06
C SER A 33 16.36 2.98 -31.93
N THR A 34 15.23 2.27 -31.83
CA THR A 34 14.16 2.54 -30.87
C THR A 34 14.65 2.40 -29.44
N THR A 35 14.59 3.50 -28.70
CA THR A 35 15.05 3.58 -27.31
C THR A 35 13.93 3.38 -26.30
N GLY A 36 12.68 3.55 -26.72
CA GLY A 36 11.52 3.30 -25.89
C GLY A 36 10.23 3.11 -26.68
N ILE A 37 9.34 2.29 -26.12
CA ILE A 37 8.03 1.99 -26.69
C ILE A 37 6.97 2.26 -25.63
N PHE A 38 5.90 2.95 -26.02
CA PHE A 38 4.74 3.17 -25.18
C PHE A 38 3.45 2.83 -25.91
N LEU A 39 2.84 1.72 -25.50
CA LEU A 39 1.53 1.27 -25.95
C LEU A 39 0.49 1.85 -25.01
N HIS A 40 -0.48 2.57 -25.52
CA HIS A 40 -1.54 3.10 -24.68
C HIS A 40 -2.91 3.07 -25.37
N TYR A 41 -3.99 3.01 -24.58
CA TYR A 41 -5.35 3.11 -25.09
C TYR A 41 -5.99 4.42 -24.62
N CYS A 42 -5.98 5.47 -25.46
CA CYS A 42 -6.59 6.75 -25.13
C CYS A 42 -7.43 7.34 -26.26
N MET A 43 -8.64 7.80 -25.93
CA MET A 43 -9.50 8.50 -26.88
C MET A 43 -8.92 9.86 -27.30
N LYS A 44 -9.09 10.19 -28.58
CA LYS A 44 -8.44 11.31 -29.29
C LYS A 44 -8.62 12.69 -28.64
N LYS A 45 -9.70 12.92 -27.87
CA LYS A 45 -9.96 14.19 -27.14
C LYS A 45 -9.05 14.44 -25.94
N LYS A 46 -8.13 13.52 -25.60
CA LYS A 46 -7.21 13.65 -24.46
C LYS A 46 -5.74 13.35 -24.82
N LYS A 47 -5.31 13.56 -26.06
CA LYS A 47 -3.89 13.34 -26.45
C LYS A 47 -2.91 14.14 -25.59
N ASP A 48 -3.28 15.35 -25.17
CA ASP A 48 -2.46 16.19 -24.27
C ASP A 48 -2.32 15.62 -22.85
N ALA A 49 -3.24 14.73 -22.44
CA ALA A 49 -3.16 14.06 -21.14
C ALA A 49 -2.02 13.01 -21.10
N ILE A 50 -1.55 12.53 -22.25
CA ILE A 50 -0.44 11.56 -22.34
C ILE A 50 0.88 12.24 -22.01
N TYR A 51 1.12 13.44 -22.55
CA TYR A 51 2.30 14.24 -22.18
C TYR A 51 2.25 14.66 -20.71
N LYS A 52 1.04 14.87 -20.17
CA LYS A 52 0.83 15.05 -18.72
C LYS A 52 1.08 13.78 -17.90
N LEU A 53 0.83 12.57 -18.41
CA LEU A 53 1.17 11.30 -17.71
C LEU A 53 2.67 11.17 -17.45
N PHE A 54 3.50 11.63 -18.39
CA PHE A 54 4.96 11.74 -18.21
C PHE A 54 5.37 12.79 -17.15
N SER A 55 4.42 13.62 -16.68
CA SER A 55 4.59 14.72 -15.71
C SER A 55 3.92 14.52 -14.34
N GLN A 56 3.17 13.42 -14.12
CA GLN A 56 2.49 13.11 -12.84
C GLN A 56 3.51 12.68 -11.75
N PRO A 57 3.17 12.82 -10.45
CA PRO A 57 4.01 12.31 -9.36
C PRO A 57 4.19 10.78 -9.46
N GLU A 58 5.31 10.30 -8.91
CA GLU A 58 5.82 8.92 -8.97
C GLU A 58 4.72 7.83 -8.92
N PRO A 59 4.85 6.74 -9.70
CA PRO A 59 6.09 6.24 -10.31
C PRO A 59 6.38 6.69 -11.76
N TYR A 60 5.55 7.53 -12.37
CA TYR A 60 5.59 7.80 -13.82
C TYR A 60 6.57 8.89 -14.29
N ARG A 61 7.59 9.26 -13.49
CA ARG A 61 8.50 10.36 -13.83
C ARG A 61 9.37 10.06 -15.06
N PHE A 62 9.14 10.82 -16.14
CA PHE A 62 10.11 11.05 -17.21
C PHE A 62 10.56 12.51 -17.33
N GLY A 63 9.99 13.43 -16.54
CA GLY A 63 10.45 14.82 -16.39
C GLY A 63 9.30 15.78 -16.06
N LYS A 64 9.61 17.03 -15.67
CA LYS A 64 8.60 18.10 -15.65
C LYS A 64 8.27 18.53 -17.09
N GLY A 65 6.98 18.72 -17.36
CA GLY A 65 6.48 19.68 -18.36
C GLY A 65 6.79 19.39 -19.82
N LEU A 66 6.30 18.29 -20.38
CA LEU A 66 6.09 18.21 -21.83
C LEU A 66 4.64 18.62 -22.12
N THR A 67 4.46 19.67 -22.89
CA THR A 67 3.15 20.26 -23.19
C THR A 67 2.62 19.89 -24.58
N SER A 68 3.48 19.38 -25.46
CA SER A 68 3.13 19.01 -26.83
C SER A 68 3.83 17.72 -27.30
N LYS A 69 3.37 17.21 -28.46
CA LYS A 69 3.96 16.04 -29.14
C LYS A 69 5.35 16.36 -29.70
N GLU A 70 5.51 17.58 -30.19
CA GLU A 70 6.71 18.08 -30.82
C GLU A 70 7.84 18.15 -29.79
N GLU A 71 7.55 18.70 -28.61
CA GLU A 71 8.49 18.78 -27.49
C GLU A 71 8.91 17.37 -27.01
N PHE A 72 7.96 16.42 -26.99
CA PHE A 72 8.27 15.02 -26.67
C PHE A 72 9.21 14.40 -27.72
N LYS A 73 8.93 14.60 -29.01
CA LYS A 73 9.75 14.05 -30.09
C LYS A 73 11.14 14.67 -30.15
N GLU A 74 11.27 15.96 -29.87
CA GLU A 74 12.58 16.63 -29.79
C GLU A 74 13.42 16.05 -28.67
N LYS A 75 12.81 15.81 -27.50
CA LYS A 75 13.51 15.26 -26.33
C LYS A 75 13.76 13.75 -26.42
N PHE A 76 12.89 13.03 -27.12
CA PHE A 76 12.91 11.57 -27.23
C PHE A 76 12.68 11.15 -28.70
N PRO A 77 13.63 11.44 -29.61
CA PRO A 77 13.46 11.24 -31.05
C PRO A 77 13.25 9.77 -31.44
N ASN A 78 13.85 8.85 -30.69
CA ASN A 78 13.79 7.41 -30.94
C ASN A 78 12.76 6.70 -30.05
N PHE A 79 11.72 7.42 -29.62
CA PHE A 79 10.69 6.87 -28.76
C PHE A 79 9.37 6.74 -29.54
N VAL A 80 8.82 5.53 -29.56
CA VAL A 80 7.63 5.19 -30.34
C VAL A 80 6.41 5.14 -29.43
N ILE A 81 5.37 5.90 -29.78
CA ILE A 81 4.10 5.91 -29.06
C ILE A 81 3.01 5.34 -29.96
N ILE A 82 2.39 4.24 -29.53
CA ILE A 82 1.32 3.57 -30.27
C ILE A 82 0.02 3.73 -29.48
N ASN A 83 -0.94 4.44 -30.08
CA ASN A 83 -2.29 4.56 -29.55
C ASN A 83 -3.16 3.42 -30.07
N LEU A 84 -3.46 2.44 -29.22
CA LEU A 84 -4.28 1.27 -29.56
C LEU A 84 -5.71 1.66 -29.97
N PHE A 85 -6.19 2.83 -29.56
CA PHE A 85 -7.49 3.36 -30.00
C PHE A 85 -7.53 3.66 -31.52
N ASP A 86 -6.39 3.82 -32.18
CA ASP A 86 -6.32 4.07 -33.62
C ASP A 86 -6.57 2.78 -34.45
N PHE A 87 -6.69 1.62 -33.79
CA PHE A 87 -6.91 0.30 -34.39
C PHE A 87 -8.30 -0.25 -34.03
N PRO A 88 -8.79 -1.33 -34.68
CA PRO A 88 -10.03 -1.97 -34.25
C PRO A 88 -9.97 -2.39 -32.77
N PRO A 89 -11.03 -2.17 -31.96
CA PRO A 89 -11.03 -2.56 -30.56
C PRO A 89 -10.72 -4.06 -30.38
N TYR A 90 -9.86 -4.37 -29.41
CA TYR A 90 -9.38 -5.72 -29.07
C TYR A 90 -8.64 -6.45 -30.19
N SER A 91 -8.19 -5.75 -31.23
CA SER A 91 -7.41 -6.37 -32.31
C SER A 91 -5.92 -6.48 -31.99
N VAL A 92 -5.45 -5.77 -30.97
CA VAL A 92 -4.07 -5.82 -30.47
C VAL A 92 -4.12 -6.30 -29.03
N ASP A 93 -4.03 -7.62 -28.84
CA ASP A 93 -4.11 -8.27 -27.53
C ASP A 93 -2.78 -8.81 -27.01
N SER A 94 -1.73 -8.70 -27.82
CA SER A 94 -0.39 -9.19 -27.55
C SER A 94 0.65 -8.37 -28.31
N LEU A 95 1.93 -8.72 -28.14
CA LEU A 95 3.06 -8.04 -28.78
C LEU A 95 3.57 -8.83 -30.00
N LYS A 96 2.72 -9.72 -30.56
CA LYS A 96 3.05 -10.51 -31.75
C LYS A 96 3.35 -9.59 -32.94
N GLY A 97 4.44 -9.88 -33.63
CA GLY A 97 4.90 -9.12 -34.80
C GLY A 97 5.82 -7.94 -34.47
N ILE A 98 6.06 -7.62 -33.19
CA ILE A 98 7.08 -6.62 -32.84
C ILE A 98 8.47 -7.07 -33.35
N PRO A 99 9.32 -6.14 -33.85
CA PRO A 99 10.69 -6.45 -34.24
C PRO A 99 11.44 -7.18 -33.12
N GLN A 100 12.17 -8.22 -33.49
CA GLN A 100 12.87 -9.09 -32.53
C GLN A 100 14.25 -8.58 -32.14
N ASP A 101 14.84 -7.71 -32.94
CA ASP A 101 16.13 -7.07 -32.65
C ASP A 101 15.88 -5.63 -32.19
N LEU A 102 15.96 -5.41 -30.88
CA LEU A 102 15.73 -4.11 -30.23
C LEU A 102 16.86 -3.82 -29.24
N PRO A 103 18.11 -3.67 -29.72
CA PRO A 103 19.29 -3.61 -28.86
C PRO A 103 19.28 -2.33 -28.02
N ASN A 104 18.67 -1.25 -28.51
CA ASN A 104 18.62 0.04 -27.81
C ASN A 104 17.39 0.23 -26.91
N LEU A 105 16.44 -0.72 -26.90
CA LEU A 105 15.20 -0.56 -26.15
C LEU A 105 15.49 -0.52 -24.65
N SER A 106 15.27 0.65 -24.06
CA SER A 106 15.53 0.92 -22.65
C SER A 106 14.26 1.05 -21.81
N ILE A 107 13.13 1.37 -22.45
CA ILE A 107 11.86 1.65 -21.79
C ILE A 107 10.74 0.93 -22.54
N LEU A 108 9.95 0.13 -21.84
CA LEU A 108 8.70 -0.42 -22.35
C LEU A 108 7.56 -0.06 -21.40
N GLY A 109 6.59 0.69 -21.89
CA GLY A 109 5.35 1.01 -21.18
C GLY A 109 4.13 0.48 -21.90
N ILE A 110 3.23 -0.16 -21.15
CA ILE A 110 1.96 -0.69 -21.63
C ILE A 110 0.86 -0.14 -20.73
N ILE A 111 0.00 0.72 -21.26
CA ILE A 111 -1.19 1.25 -20.58
C ILE A 111 -2.42 0.85 -21.38
N SER A 112 -2.87 -0.38 -21.18
CA SER A 112 -3.94 -0.95 -21.98
C SER A 112 -4.72 -2.02 -21.22
N HIS A 113 -6.03 -2.00 -21.45
CA HIS A 113 -6.96 -3.06 -21.06
C HIS A 113 -7.16 -4.11 -22.16
N GLU A 114 -6.56 -3.89 -23.35
CA GLU A 114 -6.65 -4.81 -24.49
C GLU A 114 -5.49 -5.81 -24.51
N ILE A 115 -4.31 -5.42 -24.03
CA ILE A 115 -3.13 -6.28 -23.98
C ILE A 115 -3.30 -7.33 -22.87
N LYS A 116 -3.46 -8.58 -23.30
CA LYS A 116 -3.72 -9.78 -22.48
C LYS A 116 -2.50 -10.65 -22.27
N SER A 117 -1.46 -10.47 -23.09
CA SER A 117 -0.24 -11.26 -23.08
C SER A 117 0.97 -10.45 -23.51
N LEU A 118 2.16 -10.79 -22.99
CA LEU A 118 3.44 -10.25 -23.45
C LEU A 118 4.10 -11.12 -24.53
N GLU A 119 3.40 -12.16 -25.01
CA GLU A 119 3.83 -12.98 -26.14
C GLU A 119 4.17 -12.10 -27.35
N GLY A 120 5.31 -12.38 -27.97
CA GLY A 120 5.85 -11.63 -29.10
C GLY A 120 7.03 -10.74 -28.74
N LEU A 121 7.24 -10.40 -27.46
CA LEU A 121 8.44 -9.67 -27.04
C LEU A 121 9.73 -10.34 -27.53
N PRO A 122 10.77 -9.55 -27.87
CA PRO A 122 12.10 -10.06 -28.13
C PRO A 122 12.56 -11.02 -27.04
N LYS A 123 13.23 -12.11 -27.42
CA LYS A 123 13.79 -13.08 -26.46
C LYS A 123 14.86 -12.45 -25.55
N GLU A 124 15.51 -11.40 -26.04
CA GLU A 124 16.55 -10.66 -25.35
C GLU A 124 16.24 -9.17 -25.41
N LEU A 125 16.39 -8.50 -24.27
CA LEU A 125 16.24 -7.05 -24.15
C LEU A 125 17.40 -6.53 -23.29
N PRO A 126 18.63 -6.54 -23.85
CA PRO A 126 19.85 -6.35 -23.06
C PRO A 126 19.89 -4.99 -22.38
N ASN A 127 19.29 -3.95 -22.97
CA ASN A 127 19.32 -2.58 -22.44
C ASN A 127 18.02 -2.13 -21.76
N LEU A 128 17.03 -3.02 -21.57
CA LEU A 128 15.76 -2.64 -20.95
C LEU A 128 15.97 -2.29 -19.47
N LYS A 129 15.76 -1.02 -19.13
CA LYS A 129 15.90 -0.45 -17.78
C LYS A 129 14.56 -0.25 -17.08
N LYS A 130 13.48 -0.04 -17.83
CA LYS A 130 12.16 0.24 -17.27
C LYS A 130 11.09 -0.58 -17.97
N LEU A 131 10.32 -1.32 -17.18
CA LEU A 131 9.11 -2.00 -17.62
C LEU A 131 7.93 -1.49 -16.78
N SER A 132 6.93 -0.93 -17.45
CA SER A 132 5.71 -0.45 -16.80
C SER A 132 4.49 -1.07 -17.47
N ILE A 133 3.65 -1.72 -16.69
CA ILE A 133 2.41 -2.33 -17.13
C ILE A 133 1.26 -1.72 -16.33
N ASN A 134 0.24 -1.23 -17.00
CA ASN A 134 -0.95 -0.67 -16.40
C ASN A 134 -2.18 -1.17 -17.17
N GLY A 135 -3.00 -2.00 -16.52
CA GLY A 135 -4.22 -2.53 -17.12
C GLY A 135 -5.39 -1.54 -17.16
N PHE A 136 -5.22 -0.35 -16.59
CA PHE A 136 -6.25 0.67 -16.58
C PHE A 136 -6.37 1.33 -17.97
N SER A 137 -7.61 1.50 -18.43
CA SER A 137 -7.91 2.38 -19.55
C SER A 137 -8.74 3.56 -19.08
N TYR A 138 -8.54 4.73 -19.70
CA TYR A 138 -9.28 5.96 -19.40
C TYR A 138 -10.80 5.86 -19.59
N LEU A 139 -11.32 4.69 -20.01
CA LEU A 139 -12.75 4.40 -20.10
C LEU A 139 -13.47 4.55 -18.75
N TYR A 140 -12.77 4.39 -17.61
CA TYR A 140 -13.37 4.57 -16.27
C TYR A 140 -13.91 6.00 -16.01
N TYR A 141 -13.39 7.00 -16.72
CA TYR A 141 -13.87 8.39 -16.64
C TYR A 141 -15.06 8.67 -17.55
N ILE A 142 -15.54 7.65 -18.27
CA ILE A 142 -16.59 7.77 -19.28
C ILE A 142 -17.61 6.66 -19.01
N LYS A 143 -18.22 6.74 -17.81
CA LYS A 143 -19.26 5.80 -17.36
C LYS A 143 -20.48 5.74 -18.29
N ASP A 144 -20.70 6.77 -19.12
CA ASP A 144 -21.88 6.91 -19.99
C ASP A 144 -21.68 6.44 -21.43
N SER A 145 -20.61 5.71 -21.78
CA SER A 145 -20.46 5.16 -23.13
C SER A 145 -20.88 3.69 -23.21
N LEU A 146 -21.60 3.33 -24.27
CA LEU A 146 -21.85 1.94 -24.68
C LEU A 146 -20.53 1.15 -24.86
N GLU A 147 -19.42 1.85 -25.08
CA GLU A 147 -18.07 1.29 -25.13
C GLU A 147 -17.52 0.91 -23.75
N TYR A 148 -17.87 1.64 -22.68
CA TYR A 148 -17.51 1.26 -21.31
C TYR A 148 -18.12 -0.10 -20.93
N GLU A 149 -19.40 -0.33 -21.27
CA GLU A 149 -20.06 -1.60 -20.99
C GLU A 149 -19.49 -2.76 -21.83
N LYS A 150 -19.06 -2.50 -23.08
CA LYS A 150 -18.39 -3.49 -23.94
C LYS A 150 -16.95 -3.77 -23.49
N ALA A 151 -16.22 -2.74 -23.05
CA ALA A 151 -14.85 -2.85 -22.54
C ALA A 151 -14.76 -3.51 -21.18
N THR A 152 -15.73 -3.31 -20.32
CA THR A 152 -15.83 -4.04 -19.05
C THR A 152 -16.24 -5.49 -19.24
N LYS A 153 -16.98 -5.84 -20.30
CA LYS A 153 -17.37 -7.23 -20.62
C LYS A 153 -16.33 -8.01 -21.44
N LYS A 154 -15.50 -7.36 -22.27
CA LYS A 154 -14.49 -8.03 -23.16
C LYS A 154 -13.03 -7.73 -22.84
N GLY A 155 -12.74 -6.60 -22.22
CA GLY A 155 -11.40 -6.22 -21.79
C GLY A 155 -11.00 -7.02 -20.57
N ALA A 156 -9.95 -7.82 -20.71
CA ALA A 156 -9.26 -8.43 -19.59
C ALA A 156 -7.83 -7.90 -19.64
N PRO A 157 -7.39 -7.09 -18.67
CA PRO A 157 -6.00 -6.67 -18.62
C PRO A 157 -5.09 -7.90 -18.42
N LEU A 158 -3.80 -7.70 -18.68
CA LEU A 158 -2.76 -8.71 -18.55
C LEU A 158 -2.92 -9.54 -17.27
N SER A 159 -2.94 -10.87 -17.41
CA SER A 159 -3.23 -11.82 -16.31
C SER A 159 -2.02 -12.63 -15.83
N ASN A 160 -0.92 -12.59 -16.56
CA ASN A 160 0.37 -13.19 -16.19
C ASN A 160 1.50 -12.46 -16.90
N LEU A 161 2.74 -12.82 -16.61
CA LEU A 161 3.92 -12.18 -17.21
C LEU A 161 4.57 -13.08 -18.28
N LYS A 162 3.84 -14.11 -18.76
CA LYS A 162 4.31 -15.02 -19.79
C LYS A 162 4.66 -14.25 -21.06
N GLY A 163 5.81 -14.56 -21.63
CA GLY A 163 6.38 -13.85 -22.78
C GLY A 163 7.48 -12.85 -22.40
N LEU A 164 7.70 -12.59 -21.10
CA LEU A 164 8.90 -11.86 -20.69
C LEU A 164 10.19 -12.60 -21.10
N PRO A 165 11.25 -11.86 -21.47
CA PRO A 165 12.59 -12.42 -21.64
C PRO A 165 13.04 -13.16 -20.38
N LYS A 166 13.70 -14.30 -20.53
CA LYS A 166 14.25 -15.06 -19.39
C LYS A 166 15.33 -14.31 -18.63
N LEU A 167 15.96 -13.33 -19.27
CA LEU A 167 17.03 -12.50 -18.71
C LEU A 167 16.70 -11.03 -18.95
N LEU A 168 16.77 -10.24 -17.88
CA LEU A 168 16.61 -8.79 -17.90
C LEU A 168 17.74 -8.16 -17.05
N PRO A 169 19.00 -8.26 -17.52
CA PRO A 169 20.18 -7.96 -16.69
C PRO A 169 20.24 -6.50 -16.24
N ASN A 170 19.69 -5.59 -17.05
CA ASN A 170 19.71 -4.15 -16.82
C ASN A 170 18.37 -3.57 -16.34
N LEU A 171 17.37 -4.40 -16.03
CA LEU A 171 16.08 -3.90 -15.56
C LEU A 171 16.23 -3.26 -14.18
N GLU A 172 16.05 -1.94 -14.12
CA GLU A 172 16.17 -1.15 -12.90
C GLU A 172 14.81 -0.90 -12.25
N ASN A 173 13.74 -0.80 -13.04
CA ASN A 173 12.41 -0.47 -12.54
C ASN A 173 11.33 -1.34 -13.16
N LEU A 174 10.54 -1.97 -12.29
CA LEU A 174 9.37 -2.76 -12.65
C LEU A 174 8.14 -2.20 -11.94
N PHE A 175 7.18 -1.73 -12.74
CA PHE A 175 5.90 -1.23 -12.28
C PHE A 175 4.78 -2.05 -12.89
N ILE A 176 3.91 -2.61 -12.05
CA ILE A 176 2.72 -3.33 -12.50
C ILE A 176 1.53 -2.70 -11.78
N SER A 177 0.53 -2.29 -12.53
CA SER A 177 -0.67 -1.72 -11.94
C SER A 177 -1.94 -2.14 -12.64
N ASN A 178 -3.03 -2.24 -11.89
CA ASN A 178 -4.37 -2.51 -12.40
C ASN A 178 -4.44 -3.73 -13.34
N SER A 179 -3.62 -4.76 -13.08
CA SER A 179 -3.57 -6.01 -13.85
C SER A 179 -4.39 -7.11 -13.16
N GLN A 180 -4.52 -8.24 -13.85
CA GLN A 180 -5.08 -9.50 -13.31
C GLN A 180 -3.97 -10.52 -13.00
N ILE A 181 -2.77 -10.04 -12.68
CA ILE A 181 -1.62 -10.89 -12.35
C ILE A 181 -1.78 -11.42 -10.93
N ALA A 182 -2.04 -12.72 -10.80
CA ALA A 182 -2.25 -13.39 -9.51
C ALA A 182 -0.94 -13.73 -8.78
N ASP A 183 0.12 -14.06 -9.55
CA ASP A 183 1.48 -14.33 -9.07
C ASP A 183 2.52 -13.84 -10.08
N ILE A 184 3.80 -13.86 -9.70
CA ILE A 184 4.91 -13.33 -10.50
C ILE A 184 5.87 -14.44 -10.96
N SER A 185 5.36 -15.65 -11.20
CA SER A 185 6.16 -16.83 -11.58
C SER A 185 6.89 -16.69 -12.92
N ASP A 186 6.40 -15.85 -13.83
CA ASP A 186 7.08 -15.62 -15.11
C ASP A 186 8.16 -14.54 -15.05
N LEU A 187 8.46 -13.97 -13.87
CA LEU A 187 9.61 -13.07 -13.73
C LEU A 187 10.93 -13.83 -13.94
N PRO A 188 11.97 -13.17 -14.50
CA PRO A 188 13.31 -13.71 -14.51
C PRO A 188 13.77 -14.09 -13.10
N ALA A 189 14.35 -15.28 -12.96
CA ALA A 189 14.86 -15.77 -11.67
C ALA A 189 15.96 -14.87 -11.06
N LYS A 190 16.60 -14.03 -11.88
CA LYS A 190 17.62 -13.06 -11.47
C LYS A 190 17.30 -11.68 -12.04
N LEU A 191 17.27 -10.68 -11.15
CA LEU A 191 17.11 -9.27 -11.51
C LEU A 191 18.18 -8.45 -10.78
N PRO A 192 19.46 -8.55 -11.20
CA PRO A 192 20.60 -8.02 -10.44
C PRO A 192 20.61 -6.49 -10.33
N SER A 193 20.01 -5.80 -11.31
CA SER A 193 19.99 -4.33 -11.39
C SER A 193 18.69 -3.71 -10.87
N LEU A 194 17.72 -4.50 -10.42
CA LEU A 194 16.40 -4.00 -10.03
C LEU A 194 16.50 -3.14 -8.77
N LYS A 195 16.19 -1.85 -8.91
CA LYS A 195 16.16 -0.84 -7.85
C LYS A 195 14.75 -0.59 -7.33
N THR A 196 13.76 -0.67 -8.20
CA THR A 196 12.36 -0.39 -7.87
C THR A 196 11.46 -1.53 -8.33
N PHE A 197 10.69 -2.09 -7.40
CA PHE A 197 9.65 -3.08 -7.66
C PHE A 197 8.35 -2.61 -7.03
N ILE A 198 7.36 -2.26 -7.85
CA ILE A 198 6.05 -1.82 -7.37
C ILE A 198 4.93 -2.54 -8.09
N ILE A 199 4.01 -3.12 -7.31
CA ILE A 199 2.74 -3.66 -7.78
C ILE A 199 1.60 -2.92 -7.10
N ASN A 200 0.60 -2.48 -7.86
CA ASN A 200 -0.56 -1.77 -7.31
C ASN A 200 -1.86 -2.19 -8.00
N ALA A 201 -2.84 -2.72 -7.27
CA ALA A 201 -4.17 -2.93 -7.85
C ALA A 201 -5.06 -1.67 -7.68
N SER A 202 -6.11 -1.58 -8.49
CA SER A 202 -7.15 -0.58 -8.29
C SER A 202 -7.95 -0.86 -7.02
N TYR A 203 -8.42 0.21 -6.38
CA TYR A 203 -9.31 0.14 -5.23
C TYR A 203 -10.79 0.36 -5.65
N PRO A 204 -11.76 -0.42 -5.12
CA PRO A 204 -11.57 -1.61 -4.29
C PRO A 204 -10.98 -2.78 -5.10
N PRO A 205 -10.30 -3.75 -4.45
CA PRO A 205 -9.80 -4.96 -5.10
C PRO A 205 -10.97 -5.89 -5.51
N SER A 206 -11.79 -5.44 -6.46
CA SER A 206 -12.92 -6.18 -7.03
C SER A 206 -12.54 -6.96 -8.28
N PHE A 207 -11.30 -6.79 -8.78
CA PHE A 207 -10.80 -7.53 -9.92
C PHE A 207 -10.37 -8.94 -9.50
N LYS A 208 -11.18 -9.92 -9.90
CA LYS A 208 -10.80 -11.34 -9.95
C LYS A 208 -9.46 -11.44 -10.70
N GLY A 209 -8.37 -11.78 -10.00
CA GLY A 209 -7.01 -11.87 -10.55
C GLY A 209 -5.97 -10.94 -9.93
N SER A 210 -6.28 -10.11 -8.94
CA SER A 210 -5.25 -9.30 -8.25
C SER A 210 -4.18 -10.18 -7.57
N LEU A 211 -2.96 -9.65 -7.43
CA LEU A 211 -1.80 -10.36 -6.87
C LEU A 211 -2.14 -10.92 -5.49
N ASN A 212 -2.12 -12.24 -5.35
CA ASN A 212 -2.47 -12.95 -4.11
C ASN A 212 -1.33 -13.85 -3.60
N SER A 213 -0.26 -14.01 -4.39
CA SER A 213 0.94 -14.75 -4.01
C SER A 213 2.21 -14.04 -4.49
N LEU A 214 3.28 -14.15 -3.69
CA LEU A 214 4.63 -13.70 -4.05
C LEU A 214 5.46 -14.80 -4.74
N ARG A 215 4.83 -15.92 -5.12
CA ARG A 215 5.48 -16.98 -5.90
C ARG A 215 6.09 -16.39 -7.17
N GLY A 216 7.36 -16.74 -7.40
CA GLY A 216 8.15 -16.23 -8.52
C GLY A 216 9.03 -15.03 -8.20
N ILE A 217 8.92 -14.43 -7.01
CA ILE A 217 9.86 -13.37 -6.60
C ILE A 217 11.30 -13.93 -6.62
N PRO A 218 12.27 -13.20 -7.19
CA PRO A 218 13.66 -13.62 -7.14
C PRO A 218 14.15 -13.77 -5.71
N ASN A 219 14.85 -14.87 -5.42
CA ASN A 219 15.38 -15.16 -4.07
C ASN A 219 16.47 -14.18 -3.60
N LYS A 220 17.02 -13.38 -4.52
CA LYS A 220 18.00 -12.32 -4.24
C LYS A 220 17.67 -11.09 -5.07
N LEU A 221 17.66 -9.94 -4.41
CA LEU A 221 17.43 -8.63 -5.02
C LEU A 221 18.49 -7.64 -4.48
N PRO A 222 19.77 -7.78 -4.88
CA PRO A 222 20.90 -7.09 -4.25
C PRO A 222 20.91 -5.57 -4.47
N SER A 223 20.21 -5.09 -5.49
CA SER A 223 20.14 -3.67 -5.87
C SER A 223 18.85 -2.99 -5.44
N LEU A 224 17.91 -3.71 -4.81
CA LEU A 224 16.57 -3.19 -4.56
C LEU A 224 16.59 -2.10 -3.49
N GLU A 225 16.13 -0.91 -3.87
CA GLU A 225 16.04 0.27 -3.00
C GLU A 225 14.60 0.54 -2.58
N ARG A 226 13.61 0.15 -3.41
CA ARG A 226 12.18 0.40 -3.18
C ARG A 226 11.36 -0.83 -3.51
N PHE A 227 10.59 -1.29 -2.53
CA PHE A 227 9.62 -2.37 -2.66
C PHE A 227 8.23 -1.86 -2.29
N GLY A 228 7.25 -2.06 -3.17
CA GLY A 228 5.88 -1.60 -2.97
C GLY A 228 4.85 -2.63 -3.44
N ILE A 229 3.92 -3.02 -2.58
CA ILE A 229 2.72 -3.78 -2.94
C ILE A 229 1.51 -3.06 -2.36
N HIS A 230 0.58 -2.66 -3.22
CA HIS A 230 -0.53 -1.81 -2.82
C HIS A 230 -1.86 -2.39 -3.30
N ASN A 231 -2.86 -2.40 -2.41
CA ASN A 231 -4.24 -2.81 -2.70
C ASN A 231 -4.36 -4.22 -3.31
N CYS A 232 -3.42 -5.11 -2.99
CA CYS A 232 -3.38 -6.48 -3.50
C CYS A 232 -4.03 -7.45 -2.50
N LEU A 233 -4.15 -8.73 -2.87
CA LEU A 233 -4.72 -9.79 -2.05
C LEU A 233 -3.66 -10.60 -1.28
N ILE A 234 -2.45 -10.06 -1.13
CA ILE A 234 -1.35 -10.68 -0.39
C ILE A 234 -1.71 -10.81 1.10
N GLN A 235 -1.62 -12.02 1.63
CA GLN A 235 -1.89 -12.33 3.05
C GLN A 235 -0.62 -12.68 3.85
N THR A 236 0.52 -12.86 3.19
CA THR A 236 1.79 -13.25 3.80
C THR A 236 2.96 -12.59 3.08
N LEU A 237 4.06 -12.35 3.81
CA LEU A 237 5.32 -11.87 3.25
C LEU A 237 6.31 -13.01 3.02
N GLU A 238 5.88 -14.26 3.19
CA GLU A 238 6.65 -15.43 2.80
C GLU A 238 7.13 -15.29 1.35
N LEU A 239 8.32 -15.83 1.09
CA LEU A 239 9.05 -15.74 -0.19
C LEU A 239 9.78 -14.42 -0.45
N ILE A 240 9.51 -13.32 0.27
CA ILE A 240 10.38 -12.14 0.18
C ILE A 240 11.80 -12.53 0.62
N PRO A 241 12.87 -12.11 -0.10
CA PRO A 241 14.24 -12.36 0.33
C PRO A 241 14.49 -11.89 1.76
N SER A 242 15.08 -12.75 2.59
CA SER A 242 15.36 -12.46 4.00
C SER A 242 16.35 -11.30 4.22
N SER A 243 17.12 -10.94 3.18
CA SER A 243 18.10 -9.87 3.17
C SER A 243 17.91 -8.98 1.95
N LEU A 244 17.71 -7.68 2.19
CA LEU A 244 17.60 -6.65 1.16
C LEU A 244 18.55 -5.48 1.53
N PRO A 245 19.85 -5.61 1.24
CA PRO A 245 20.89 -4.76 1.84
C PRO A 245 20.83 -3.29 1.42
N LYS A 246 20.19 -2.99 0.28
CA LYS A 246 20.05 -1.63 -0.25
C LYS A 246 18.65 -1.04 -0.05
N LEU A 247 17.73 -1.76 0.59
CA LEU A 247 16.34 -1.32 0.66
C LEU A 247 16.21 -0.10 1.57
N LYS A 248 15.65 0.97 1.00
CA LYS A 248 15.36 2.24 1.70
C LYS A 248 13.88 2.41 1.98
N LYS A 249 13.02 1.86 1.11
CA LYS A 249 11.56 1.95 1.25
C LYS A 249 10.89 0.59 1.11
N PHE A 250 10.08 0.24 2.10
CA PHE A 250 9.25 -0.95 2.09
C PHE A 250 7.80 -0.54 2.30
N ALA A 251 6.93 -0.89 1.35
CA ALA A 251 5.51 -0.62 1.47
C ALA A 251 4.68 -1.86 1.10
N VAL A 252 3.83 -2.30 2.02
CA VAL A 252 2.76 -3.28 1.75
C VAL A 252 1.50 -2.74 2.39
N THR A 253 0.63 -2.10 1.61
CA THR A 253 -0.54 -1.34 2.12
C THR A 253 -1.81 -1.75 1.43
N GLY A 254 -2.96 -1.66 2.10
CA GLY A 254 -4.24 -2.02 1.50
C GLY A 254 -4.35 -3.52 1.20
N CYS A 255 -3.57 -4.37 1.88
CA CYS A 255 -3.56 -5.82 1.66
C CYS A 255 -4.18 -6.55 2.86
N PRO A 256 -4.72 -7.77 2.70
CA PRO A 256 -5.28 -8.54 3.81
C PRO A 256 -4.20 -9.21 4.69
N LEU A 257 -3.06 -8.54 4.93
CA LEU A 257 -1.93 -9.05 5.71
C LEU A 257 -2.29 -9.10 7.21
N ARG A 258 -2.20 -10.27 7.84
CA ARG A 258 -2.56 -10.48 9.27
C ARG A 258 -1.38 -10.54 10.22
N ASN A 259 -0.19 -10.87 9.73
CA ASN A 259 1.05 -10.95 10.50
C ASN A 259 2.25 -10.59 9.63
N LEU A 260 3.43 -10.43 10.23
CA LEU A 260 4.67 -10.10 9.52
C LEU A 260 5.61 -11.30 9.40
N ARG A 261 5.08 -12.53 9.37
CA ARG A 261 5.90 -13.71 9.06
C ARG A 261 6.44 -13.59 7.63
N GLY A 262 7.71 -13.94 7.45
CA GLY A 262 8.42 -13.76 6.19
C GLY A 262 8.97 -12.34 5.96
N PHE A 263 8.76 -11.40 6.88
CA PHE A 263 9.35 -10.07 6.76
C PHE A 263 10.90 -10.14 6.71
N PRO A 264 11.58 -9.35 5.85
CA PRO A 264 13.04 -9.38 5.75
C PRO A 264 13.74 -9.02 7.07
N LYS A 265 14.74 -9.82 7.45
CA LYS A 265 15.46 -9.65 8.73
C LYS A 265 16.63 -8.67 8.65
N TYR A 266 17.25 -8.52 7.47
CA TYR A 266 18.42 -7.66 7.29
C TYR A 266 18.11 -6.49 6.34
N LEU A 267 17.92 -5.31 6.94
CA LEU A 267 17.47 -4.06 6.29
C LEU A 267 18.29 -2.85 6.80
N PRO A 268 19.62 -2.82 6.60
CA PRO A 268 20.50 -1.84 7.24
C PRO A 268 20.22 -0.39 6.78
N LEU A 269 19.64 -0.19 5.60
CA LEU A 269 19.38 1.13 5.02
C LEU A 269 17.90 1.54 5.02
N LEU A 270 17.02 0.80 5.69
CA LEU A 270 15.58 1.09 5.64
C LEU A 270 15.25 2.40 6.33
N GLU A 271 14.61 3.30 5.60
CA GLU A 271 14.23 4.65 6.06
C GLU A 271 12.71 4.84 6.16
N ASP A 272 11.94 4.17 5.30
CA ASP A 272 10.48 4.36 5.21
C ASP A 272 9.79 2.99 5.16
N MET A 273 8.92 2.73 6.14
CA MET A 273 8.12 1.52 6.23
C MET A 273 6.63 1.89 6.26
N ALA A 274 5.88 1.39 5.29
CA ALA A 274 4.43 1.58 5.21
C ALA A 274 3.71 0.23 5.19
N LEU A 275 3.00 -0.05 6.28
CA LEU A 275 2.17 -1.24 6.52
C LEU A 275 0.73 -0.85 6.87
N GLY A 276 0.30 0.36 6.46
CA GLY A 276 -1.03 0.87 6.75
C GLY A 276 -2.12 0.20 5.92
N VAL A 277 -3.35 0.20 6.46
CA VAL A 277 -4.56 -0.35 5.84
C VAL A 277 -4.38 -1.84 5.56
N ASN A 278 -3.97 -2.61 6.57
CA ASN A 278 -3.94 -4.07 6.50
C ASN A 278 -4.83 -4.66 7.63
N LEU A 279 -4.62 -5.92 7.99
CA LEU A 279 -5.35 -6.63 9.04
C LEU A 279 -4.41 -7.10 10.16
N LEU A 280 -3.27 -6.42 10.35
CA LEU A 280 -2.24 -6.85 11.31
C LEU A 280 -2.81 -6.86 12.73
N VAL A 281 -2.68 -7.99 13.42
CA VAL A 281 -3.09 -8.15 14.83
C VAL A 281 -1.91 -8.08 15.80
N SER A 282 -0.69 -8.23 15.27
CA SER A 282 0.58 -8.23 16.02
C SER A 282 1.71 -7.72 15.12
N LEU A 283 2.77 -7.20 15.74
CA LEU A 283 4.02 -6.83 15.07
C LEU A 283 5.07 -7.95 15.11
N GLU A 284 4.69 -9.16 15.54
CA GLU A 284 5.56 -10.33 15.52
C GLU A 284 6.12 -10.58 14.11
N GLY A 285 7.44 -10.76 14.03
CA GLY A 285 8.18 -10.90 12.77
C GLY A 285 8.92 -9.61 12.37
N LEU A 286 8.56 -8.46 12.94
CA LEU A 286 9.28 -7.20 12.71
C LEU A 286 10.67 -7.21 13.38
N PRO A 287 11.73 -6.73 12.71
CA PRO A 287 13.04 -6.55 13.32
C PRO A 287 12.98 -5.56 14.48
N ARG A 288 13.64 -5.89 15.60
CA ARG A 288 13.74 -5.01 16.76
C ARG A 288 14.63 -3.78 16.52
N GLU A 289 15.56 -3.89 15.59
CA GLU A 289 16.53 -2.86 15.25
C GLU A 289 16.32 -2.37 13.83
N LEU A 290 15.94 -1.10 13.70
CA LEU A 290 15.77 -0.41 12.42
C LEU A 290 16.45 0.97 12.51
N PRO A 291 17.80 1.00 12.59
CA PRO A 291 18.56 2.18 13.03
C PRO A 291 18.43 3.40 12.12
N ASN A 292 18.01 3.20 10.86
CA ASN A 292 17.84 4.26 9.87
C ASN A 292 16.38 4.63 9.61
N LEU A 293 15.42 4.04 10.34
CA LEU A 293 14.00 4.27 10.09
C LEU A 293 13.61 5.69 10.48
N LYS A 294 13.10 6.45 9.50
CA LYS A 294 12.61 7.82 9.63
C LYS A 294 11.09 7.88 9.63
N LYS A 295 10.42 6.89 9.04
CA LYS A 295 8.96 6.82 8.98
C LYS A 295 8.45 5.39 9.16
N LEU A 296 7.48 5.22 10.04
CA LEU A 296 6.74 3.98 10.26
C LEU A 296 5.23 4.26 10.20
N ASN A 297 4.54 3.68 9.23
CA ASN A 297 3.08 3.74 9.12
C ASN A 297 2.47 2.35 9.35
N LEU A 298 1.67 2.24 10.41
CA LEU A 298 0.85 1.10 10.80
C LEU A 298 -0.64 1.48 10.88
N MET A 299 -1.03 2.63 10.32
CA MET A 299 -2.39 3.16 10.44
C MET A 299 -3.43 2.22 9.83
N GLY A 300 -4.59 2.02 10.46
CA GLY A 300 -5.67 1.21 9.88
C GLY A 300 -5.35 -0.28 9.90
N ASN A 301 -4.97 -0.80 11.07
CA ASN A 301 -4.75 -2.22 11.31
C ASN A 301 -5.62 -2.67 12.51
N ASN A 302 -5.42 -3.89 12.98
CA ASN A 302 -6.13 -4.48 14.12
C ASN A 302 -5.21 -4.66 15.35
N LEU A 303 -4.20 -3.81 15.49
CA LEU A 303 -3.25 -3.92 16.60
C LEU A 303 -3.94 -3.54 17.91
N THR A 304 -3.91 -4.43 18.90
CA THR A 304 -4.39 -4.16 20.27
C THR A 304 -3.25 -3.83 21.23
N SER A 305 -2.03 -4.22 20.87
CA SER A 305 -0.79 -4.00 21.63
C SER A 305 0.35 -3.68 20.67
N LEU A 306 1.34 -2.96 21.18
CA LEU A 306 2.61 -2.70 20.51
C LEU A 306 3.71 -3.69 20.93
N LYS A 307 3.34 -4.87 21.44
CA LYS A 307 4.29 -5.97 21.61
C LYS A 307 5.02 -6.20 20.27
N TYR A 308 6.33 -6.34 20.33
CA TYR A 308 7.23 -6.40 19.17
C TYR A 308 7.57 -5.07 18.48
N PHE A 309 7.14 -3.93 19.02
CA PHE A 309 7.58 -2.63 18.50
C PHE A 309 9.11 -2.52 18.49
N PRO A 310 9.70 -1.85 17.47
CA PRO A 310 11.15 -1.63 17.43
C PRO A 310 11.58 -0.75 18.60
N SER A 311 12.52 -1.22 19.41
CA SER A 311 12.95 -0.53 20.63
C SER A 311 14.04 0.53 20.39
N LYS A 312 14.67 0.53 19.21
CA LYS A 312 15.77 1.43 18.83
C LYS A 312 15.41 2.33 17.65
N LEU A 313 14.30 3.06 17.75
CA LEU A 313 13.95 4.11 16.79
C LEU A 313 14.58 5.43 17.19
N LYS A 314 14.87 6.29 16.21
CA LYS A 314 15.36 7.64 16.47
C LYS A 314 14.19 8.49 16.98
N ILE A 315 14.48 9.46 17.85
CA ILE A 315 13.47 10.39 18.41
C ILE A 315 12.64 11.10 17.34
N ASN A 316 13.22 11.35 16.16
CA ASN A 316 12.56 12.01 15.04
C ASN A 316 11.88 11.04 14.05
N THR A 317 11.79 9.75 14.38
CA THR A 317 11.04 8.79 13.56
C THR A 317 9.57 9.17 13.61
N ARG A 318 8.98 9.47 12.45
CA ARG A 318 7.54 9.74 12.32
C ARG A 318 6.78 8.44 12.40
N ILE A 319 5.90 8.33 13.39
CA ILE A 319 5.10 7.13 13.65
C ILE A 319 3.62 7.44 13.44
N GLU A 320 2.95 6.62 12.62
CA GLU A 320 1.52 6.71 12.30
C GLU A 320 0.87 5.38 12.68
N ILE A 321 0.13 5.32 13.78
CA ILE A 321 -0.53 4.10 14.27
C ILE A 321 -2.05 4.28 14.46
N GLN A 322 -2.63 5.35 13.93
CA GLN A 322 -4.05 5.67 14.12
C GLN A 322 -4.95 4.58 13.54
N ASN A 323 -6.23 4.55 13.94
CA ASN A 323 -7.18 3.53 13.50
C ASN A 323 -6.67 2.10 13.81
N ASN A 324 -6.24 1.89 15.06
CA ASN A 324 -5.91 0.58 15.62
C ASN A 324 -6.56 0.46 16.99
N PRO A 325 -7.19 -0.67 17.35
CA PRO A 325 -7.83 -0.85 18.66
C PRO A 325 -6.80 -1.04 19.80
N LEU A 326 -5.77 -0.19 19.87
CA LEU A 326 -4.72 -0.23 20.89
C LEU A 326 -5.33 0.04 22.26
N ARG A 327 -4.99 -0.84 23.21
CA ARG A 327 -5.46 -0.78 24.60
C ARG A 327 -4.40 -0.34 25.59
N SER A 328 -3.14 -0.34 25.16
CA SER A 328 -2.00 -0.01 25.99
C SER A 328 -0.97 0.76 25.17
N LEU A 329 -0.27 1.69 25.82
CA LEU A 329 0.89 2.39 25.28
C LEU A 329 2.21 1.79 25.78
N CYS A 330 2.18 0.64 26.43
CA CYS A 330 3.40 -0.09 26.76
C CYS A 330 4.26 -0.30 25.50
N TYR A 331 5.57 -0.40 25.70
CA TYR A 331 6.60 -0.49 24.65
C TYR A 331 6.92 0.80 23.89
N LEU A 332 6.22 1.90 24.15
CA LEU A 332 6.61 3.22 23.66
C LEU A 332 7.54 3.92 24.64
N ASN A 333 8.38 4.82 24.11
CA ASN A 333 9.16 5.75 24.91
C ASN A 333 8.41 7.09 25.05
N HIS A 334 8.96 7.98 25.88
CA HIS A 334 8.37 9.28 26.18
C HIS A 334 8.08 10.11 24.91
N ASP A 335 9.02 10.16 23.97
CA ASP A 335 8.89 10.99 22.76
C ASP A 335 7.78 10.50 21.83
N PHE A 336 7.63 9.18 21.68
CA PHE A 336 6.57 8.61 20.88
C PHE A 336 5.21 8.76 21.56
N THR A 337 5.12 8.58 22.87
CA THR A 337 3.88 8.82 23.64
C THR A 337 3.41 10.27 23.46
N PHE A 338 4.32 11.24 23.61
CA PHE A 338 4.02 12.65 23.35
C PHE A 338 3.47 12.85 21.93
N CYS A 339 4.17 12.33 20.91
CA CYS A 339 3.74 12.43 19.52
C CYS A 339 2.35 11.81 19.27
N LEU A 340 2.00 10.70 19.94
CA LEU A 340 0.67 10.10 19.83
C LEU A 340 -0.43 10.93 20.46
N MET A 341 -0.15 11.62 21.57
CA MET A 341 -1.14 12.47 22.23
C MET A 341 -1.56 13.65 21.37
N PHE A 342 -0.63 14.24 20.61
CA PHE A 342 -0.98 15.24 19.58
C PHE A 342 -1.91 14.68 18.50
N GLN A 343 -1.73 13.40 18.14
CA GLN A 343 -2.51 12.75 17.11
C GLN A 343 -3.88 12.28 17.61
N TYR A 344 -4.02 11.92 18.88
CA TYR A 344 -5.26 11.40 19.50
C TYR A 344 -6.46 12.32 19.25
N LYS A 345 -6.30 13.63 19.48
CA LYS A 345 -7.38 14.62 19.26
C LYS A 345 -7.83 14.70 17.80
N LYS A 346 -6.90 14.48 16.87
CA LYS A 346 -7.16 14.57 15.43
C LYS A 346 -7.75 13.29 14.85
N TYR A 347 -7.45 12.15 15.47
CA TYR A 347 -7.80 10.83 14.95
C TYR A 347 -8.37 9.97 16.08
N LYS A 348 -9.70 9.96 16.22
CA LYS A 348 -10.41 8.99 17.08
C LYS A 348 -10.10 7.59 16.56
N GLY A 349 -9.36 6.79 17.32
CA GLY A 349 -9.02 5.46 16.89
C GLY A 349 -8.08 4.70 17.81
N PHE A 350 -8.02 5.05 19.08
CA PHE A 350 -7.38 4.26 20.14
C PHE A 350 -8.41 3.96 21.23
N ASP A 351 -8.22 2.88 21.96
CA ASP A 351 -9.16 2.38 22.98
C ASP A 351 -8.37 2.14 24.28
N LEU A 352 -7.72 3.19 24.80
CA LEU A 352 -6.72 3.15 25.89
C LEU A 352 -7.34 3.16 27.30
N GLY A 353 -8.67 3.00 27.39
CA GLY A 353 -9.40 2.86 28.64
C GLY A 353 -9.73 4.19 29.33
N PRO A 354 -10.64 4.15 30.33
CA PRO A 354 -11.24 5.36 30.91
C PRO A 354 -10.23 6.31 31.56
N ARG A 355 -9.21 5.76 32.24
CA ARG A 355 -8.15 6.56 32.87
C ARG A 355 -7.33 7.36 31.86
N PHE A 356 -7.17 6.86 30.63
CA PHE A 356 -6.47 7.60 29.58
C PHE A 356 -7.25 8.83 29.11
N ASP A 357 -8.58 8.75 29.05
CA ASP A 357 -9.41 9.92 28.70
C ASP A 357 -9.27 11.04 29.74
N GLU A 358 -9.13 10.69 31.03
CA GLU A 358 -8.81 11.66 32.08
C GLU A 358 -7.44 12.33 31.84
N PHE A 359 -6.41 11.55 31.53
CA PHE A 359 -5.10 12.10 31.21
C PHE A 359 -5.18 13.03 29.99
N ILE A 360 -5.87 12.65 28.92
CA ILE A 360 -6.02 13.50 27.73
C ILE A 360 -6.72 14.82 28.05
N ASN A 361 -7.77 14.79 28.88
CA ASN A 361 -8.47 16.01 29.28
C ASN A 361 -7.58 16.95 30.09
N ARG A 362 -6.67 16.41 30.90
CA ARG A 362 -5.71 17.19 31.70
C ARG A 362 -4.49 17.64 30.90
N PHE A 363 -4.15 16.92 29.83
CA PHE A 363 -3.02 17.24 28.96
C PHE A 363 -3.19 18.59 28.25
N LEU A 364 -4.42 18.94 27.88
CA LEU A 364 -4.77 20.23 27.27
C LEU A 364 -5.33 21.17 28.33
N THR A 365 -4.45 21.94 28.95
CA THR A 365 -4.88 22.92 29.95
C THR A 365 -5.29 24.22 29.25
N PRO A 366 -6.55 24.66 29.35
CA PRO A 366 -6.95 25.96 28.83
C PRO A 366 -6.23 27.06 29.63
N TYR A 367 -5.87 28.14 28.94
CA TYR A 367 -5.38 29.35 29.60
C TYR A 367 -6.14 30.56 29.08
N GLU A 368 -6.29 31.54 29.96
CA GLU A 368 -6.78 32.87 29.66
C GLU A 368 -5.69 33.85 30.09
N ARG A 369 -5.22 34.69 29.19
CA ARG A 369 -4.25 35.75 29.48
C ARG A 369 -4.77 37.05 28.91
N ILE A 370 -4.64 38.13 29.65
CA ILE A 370 -4.89 39.47 29.11
C ILE A 370 -3.60 39.89 28.39
N ASP A 371 -3.71 40.17 27.09
CA ASP A 371 -2.61 40.77 26.34
C ASP A 371 -2.34 42.16 26.90
N GLU A 372 -1.10 42.38 27.36
CA GLU A 372 -0.73 43.57 28.12
C GLU A 372 -0.70 44.84 27.26
N ASP A 373 -0.53 44.70 25.94
CA ASP A 373 -0.41 45.82 24.99
C ASP A 373 -1.79 46.27 24.47
N THR A 374 -2.71 45.33 24.29
CA THR A 374 -4.04 45.54 23.69
C THR A 374 -5.17 45.55 24.72
N GLY A 375 -4.96 44.95 25.90
CA GLY A 375 -6.00 44.72 26.90
C GLY A 375 -7.02 43.65 26.49
N GLU A 376 -6.81 42.95 25.37
CA GLU A 376 -7.70 41.90 24.90
C GLU A 376 -7.45 40.57 25.63
N MET A 377 -8.52 39.80 25.81
CA MET A 377 -8.42 38.46 26.41
C MET A 377 -7.98 37.44 25.35
N GLU A 378 -6.76 36.95 25.47
CA GLU A 378 -6.29 35.79 24.73
C GLU A 378 -6.72 34.51 25.43
N THR A 379 -7.38 33.62 24.67
CA THR A 379 -7.69 32.27 25.14
C THR A 379 -6.91 31.27 24.31
N GLY A 380 -6.35 30.26 24.97
CA GLY A 380 -5.56 29.24 24.29
C GLY A 380 -5.51 27.92 25.05
N GLN A 381 -4.69 27.01 24.56
CA GLN A 381 -4.41 25.72 25.21
C GLN A 381 -2.90 25.52 25.20
N PHE A 382 -2.33 25.14 26.34
CA PHE A 382 -0.96 24.63 26.39
C PHE A 382 -0.95 23.14 26.75
N TYR A 383 0.15 22.47 26.39
CA TYR A 383 0.36 21.07 26.66
C TYR A 383 1.02 20.91 28.03
N ASN A 384 0.34 20.25 28.97
CA ASN A 384 0.91 19.96 30.28
C ASN A 384 1.84 18.74 30.18
N MET A 385 3.15 18.99 30.16
CA MET A 385 4.17 17.94 30.04
C MET A 385 4.20 16.97 31.22
N GLU A 386 3.79 17.38 32.42
CA GLU A 386 3.72 16.50 33.60
C GLU A 386 2.72 15.35 33.40
N ILE A 387 1.71 15.56 32.54
CA ILE A 387 0.75 14.52 32.20
C ILE A 387 1.40 13.43 31.33
N ILE A 388 2.41 13.77 30.51
CA ILE A 388 3.18 12.76 29.77
C ILE A 388 3.88 11.83 30.74
N ASP A 389 4.53 12.38 31.77
CA ASP A 389 5.22 11.58 32.79
C ASP A 389 4.24 10.68 33.56
N GLN A 390 3.04 11.19 33.86
CA GLN A 390 1.99 10.39 34.49
C GLN A 390 1.52 9.24 33.60
N ILE A 391 1.31 9.48 32.30
CA ILE A 391 0.94 8.44 31.32
C ILE A 391 2.07 7.41 31.19
N MET A 392 3.32 7.88 31.08
CA MET A 392 4.49 7.01 30.97
C MET A 392 4.66 6.14 32.21
N ASN A 393 4.45 6.70 33.40
CA ASN A 393 4.47 5.94 34.64
C ASN A 393 3.30 4.94 34.70
N TYR A 394 2.11 5.37 34.30
CA TYR A 394 0.91 4.51 34.25
C TYR A 394 1.12 3.30 33.34
N TYR A 395 1.73 3.47 32.15
CA TYR A 395 2.04 2.38 31.20
C TYR A 395 3.43 1.74 31.36
N LYS A 396 4.15 2.05 32.44
CA LYS A 396 5.53 1.60 32.66
C LYS A 396 5.65 0.07 32.68
N LYS A 397 4.75 -0.60 33.39
CA LYS A 397 4.65 -2.06 33.43
C LYS A 397 3.81 -2.55 32.26
N THR A 398 4.28 -3.61 31.61
CA THR A 398 3.50 -4.37 30.63
C THR A 398 2.32 -5.07 31.31
N THR A 399 1.27 -5.37 30.55
CA THR A 399 0.11 -6.12 31.05
C THR A 399 0.51 -7.49 31.61
N THR A 400 1.48 -8.17 30.98
CA THR A 400 2.01 -9.45 31.45
C THR A 400 2.72 -9.33 32.80
N GLU A 401 3.52 -8.27 33.02
CA GLU A 401 4.16 -8.04 34.33
C GLU A 401 3.12 -7.76 35.42
N LEU A 402 2.09 -6.96 35.12
CA LEU A 402 0.99 -6.71 36.05
C LEU A 402 0.25 -7.99 36.42
N ILE A 403 -0.04 -8.85 35.44
CA ILE A 403 -0.70 -10.14 35.67
C ILE A 403 0.16 -11.06 36.51
N GLN A 404 1.46 -11.16 36.23
CA GLN A 404 2.39 -11.97 37.05
C GLN A 404 2.47 -11.46 38.49
N GLN A 405 2.50 -10.15 38.67
CA GLN A 405 2.45 -9.52 39.99
C GLN A 405 1.13 -9.84 40.71
N TYR A 406 -0.01 -9.71 40.03
CA TYR A 406 -1.32 -10.03 40.59
C TYR A 406 -1.46 -11.52 40.95
N ILE A 407 -0.95 -12.43 40.11
CA ILE A 407 -0.90 -13.88 40.40
C ILE A 407 -0.07 -14.16 41.66
N SER A 408 1.04 -13.45 41.84
CA SER A 408 1.95 -13.68 42.96
C SER A 408 1.39 -13.14 44.29
N ASP A 409 0.82 -11.93 44.26
CA ASP A 409 0.14 -11.31 45.40
C ASP A 409 -0.92 -10.30 44.89
N PRO A 410 -2.22 -10.65 44.94
CA PRO A 410 -3.31 -9.78 44.53
C PRO A 410 -3.37 -8.42 45.24
N ASN A 411 -2.82 -8.30 46.46
CA ASN A 411 -2.83 -7.04 47.22
C ASN A 411 -1.65 -6.12 46.86
N SER A 412 -0.72 -6.60 46.03
CA SER A 412 0.47 -5.84 45.63
C SER A 412 0.22 -4.89 44.45
N ILE A 413 -0.95 -4.98 43.80
CA ILE A 413 -1.33 -4.15 42.66
C ILE A 413 -2.25 -3.00 43.10
N SER A 414 -2.11 -1.82 42.49
CA SER A 414 -3.04 -0.71 42.76
C SER A 414 -4.38 -0.89 42.02
N ASP A 415 -5.41 -0.13 42.41
CA ASP A 415 -6.70 -0.11 41.69
C ASP A 415 -6.52 0.31 40.22
N ASP A 416 -5.70 1.33 39.96
CA ASP A 416 -5.35 1.78 38.59
C ASP A 416 -4.70 0.64 37.78
N GLU A 417 -3.76 -0.08 38.38
CA GLU A 417 -3.09 -1.21 37.73
C GLU A 417 -4.05 -2.41 37.53
N LEU A 418 -4.99 -2.64 38.44
CA LEU A 418 -6.03 -3.66 38.32
C LEU A 418 -7.00 -3.34 37.17
N GLU A 419 -7.41 -2.07 37.02
CA GLU A 419 -8.19 -1.60 35.89
C GLU A 419 -7.44 -1.81 34.57
N ARG A 420 -6.12 -1.55 34.54
CA ARG A 420 -5.27 -1.86 33.39
C ARG A 420 -5.30 -3.34 33.04
N ILE A 421 -5.17 -4.26 34.01
CA ILE A 421 -5.28 -5.71 33.74
C ILE A 421 -6.62 -6.02 33.09
N ILE A 422 -7.72 -5.53 33.69
CA ILE A 422 -9.08 -5.79 33.20
C ILE A 422 -9.24 -5.32 31.76
N TRP A 423 -8.70 -4.15 31.45
CA TRP A 423 -8.85 -3.47 30.16
C TRP A 423 -7.91 -4.02 29.06
N GLU A 424 -6.63 -4.14 29.38
CA GLU A 424 -5.56 -4.44 28.42
C GLU A 424 -5.46 -5.93 28.08
N ALA A 425 -5.85 -6.82 29.00
CA ALA A 425 -5.66 -8.26 28.85
C ALA A 425 -6.22 -8.79 27.53
N ASN A 426 -5.44 -9.65 26.87
CA ASN A 426 -5.89 -10.45 25.74
C ASN A 426 -6.34 -11.86 26.20
N ILE A 427 -6.59 -12.76 25.25
CA ILE A 427 -7.02 -14.13 25.57
C ILE A 427 -5.92 -14.96 26.27
N GLU A 428 -4.65 -14.73 25.93
CA GLU A 428 -3.49 -15.42 26.54
C GLU A 428 -3.34 -15.00 28.00
N ASP A 429 -3.41 -13.69 28.25
CA ASP A 429 -3.40 -13.06 29.57
C ASP A 429 -4.53 -13.59 30.46
N ARG A 430 -5.75 -13.68 29.90
CA ARG A 430 -6.92 -14.25 30.58
C ARG A 430 -6.67 -15.71 30.95
N ASN A 431 -6.16 -16.53 30.03
CA ASN A 431 -5.89 -17.94 30.29
C ASN A 431 -4.81 -18.14 31.36
N ALA A 432 -3.81 -17.25 31.43
CA ALA A 432 -2.82 -17.25 32.49
C ALA A 432 -3.46 -16.99 33.87
N LEU A 433 -4.40 -16.05 33.97
CA LEU A 433 -5.15 -15.79 35.20
C LEU A 433 -6.01 -17.01 35.61
N GLU A 434 -6.75 -17.62 34.68
CA GLU A 434 -7.58 -18.79 35.00
C GLU A 434 -6.80 -20.02 35.46
N SER A 435 -5.55 -20.14 35.03
CA SER A 435 -4.70 -21.24 35.48
C SER A 435 -4.26 -21.09 36.95
N ASN A 436 -4.43 -19.90 37.54
CA ASN A 436 -3.97 -19.57 38.89
C ASN A 436 -5.09 -19.14 39.84
N PHE A 437 -6.29 -18.85 39.33
CA PHE A 437 -7.43 -18.37 40.11
C PHE A 437 -8.71 -19.13 39.75
N PRO A 438 -9.67 -19.25 40.69
CA PRO A 438 -10.97 -19.87 40.42
C PRO A 438 -11.79 -19.02 39.43
N SER A 439 -12.76 -19.65 38.75
CA SER A 439 -13.63 -19.01 37.76
C SER A 439 -14.42 -17.81 38.30
N GLU A 440 -14.68 -17.77 39.60
CA GLU A 440 -15.45 -16.72 40.27
C GLU A 440 -14.60 -15.45 40.54
N ASN A 441 -13.30 -15.47 40.22
CA ASN A 441 -12.45 -14.30 40.40
C ASN A 441 -13.01 -13.09 39.61
N VAL A 442 -13.21 -11.97 40.31
CA VAL A 442 -13.86 -10.77 39.78
C VAL A 442 -13.11 -10.19 38.58
N VAL A 443 -11.78 -10.27 38.56
CA VAL A 443 -10.95 -9.79 37.44
C VAL A 443 -11.21 -10.63 36.20
N ILE A 444 -11.21 -11.97 36.34
CA ILE A 444 -11.52 -12.90 35.24
C ILE A 444 -12.93 -12.63 34.70
N GLN A 445 -13.93 -12.45 35.57
CA GLN A 445 -15.31 -12.16 35.15
C GLN A 445 -15.41 -10.84 34.36
N LYS A 446 -14.74 -9.77 34.81
CA LYS A 446 -14.71 -8.49 34.10
C LYS A 446 -14.00 -8.60 32.75
N ILE A 447 -12.90 -9.36 32.67
CA ILE A 447 -12.20 -9.64 31.40
C ILE A 447 -13.11 -10.43 30.45
N ASN A 448 -13.78 -11.48 30.94
CA ASN A 448 -14.71 -12.28 30.14
C ASN A 448 -15.85 -11.42 29.59
N GLN A 449 -16.44 -10.54 30.41
CA GLN A 449 -17.49 -9.61 29.97
C GLN A 449 -17.01 -8.70 28.83
N ARG A 450 -15.78 -8.18 28.91
CA ARG A 450 -15.20 -7.32 27.86
C ARG A 450 -14.86 -8.09 26.58
N LEU A 451 -14.32 -9.30 26.70
CA LEU A 451 -13.96 -10.12 25.54
C LEU A 451 -15.18 -10.75 24.87
N LYS A 452 -16.33 -10.79 25.54
CA LYS A 452 -17.57 -11.37 25.02
C LYS A 452 -18.06 -10.64 23.76
N PHE A 453 -18.24 -11.39 22.69
CA PHE A 453 -18.87 -10.97 21.46
C PHE A 453 -20.15 -11.77 21.24
N ASN A 454 -21.29 -11.10 21.17
CA ASN A 454 -22.58 -11.74 20.91
C ASN A 454 -22.78 -11.90 19.40
N LEU A 455 -23.02 -13.13 18.97
CA LEU A 455 -23.39 -13.46 17.61
C LEU A 455 -24.87 -13.13 17.36
N LEU A 456 -25.22 -12.95 16.08
CA LEU A 456 -26.62 -12.75 15.68
C LEU A 456 -27.52 -13.96 15.99
N SER A 457 -26.92 -15.14 16.24
CA SER A 457 -27.61 -16.34 16.71
C SER A 457 -28.07 -16.28 18.16
N GLY A 458 -27.65 -15.26 18.92
CA GLY A 458 -27.88 -15.17 20.36
C GLY A 458 -26.82 -15.91 21.20
N GLU A 459 -25.91 -16.64 20.56
CA GLU A 459 -24.74 -17.24 21.20
C GLU A 459 -23.64 -16.20 21.43
N SER A 460 -22.69 -16.51 22.32
CA SER A 460 -21.55 -15.64 22.58
C SER A 460 -20.22 -16.38 22.46
N ILE A 461 -19.25 -15.73 21.83
CA ILE A 461 -17.87 -16.20 21.74
C ILE A 461 -16.92 -15.14 22.33
N PHE A 462 -15.71 -15.52 22.70
CA PHE A 462 -14.68 -14.55 23.09
C PHE A 462 -13.93 -14.05 21.84
N LYS A 463 -13.74 -12.73 21.76
CA LYS A 463 -13.06 -12.04 20.65
C LYS A 463 -11.54 -12.15 20.73
#